data_AF-A0A260QAA5-F1
#
_entry.id   AF-A0A260QAA5-F1
#
_cell.length_a   1.000
_cell.length_b   1.000
_cell.length_c   1.000
_cell.angle_alpha   90.00
_cell.angle_beta   90.00
_cell.angle_gamma   90.00
#
_symmetry.space_group_name_H-M   'P 1'
#
loop_
_entity.id
_entity.type
_entity.pdbx_description
1 polymer ?
#
loop_
_entity_poly.entity_id
_entity_poly.type
_entity_poly.pdbx_seq_one_letter_code
_entity_poly.pdbx_strand_id
1 'polypeptide(L)'
;MALGTIIRDVYSNDERKDMRKVLRAFLCGGWNTAGIYCFWDPDTHDALYLGLAKNLPDRFANHNGLKGTPGNGNKAIEVDAWFDAHERLGYSIIVQSDVADDATEGYTKSAEGQLIKGHQKAFGKIPPWNNMGGSVDGAAKAGDLTGAWFDFLTGRQDSLLVARRTIRQLDDDATAEFNEIDIMLARTQLALAQFDSEITDHSIVKGLEYLRDTPVFGRTSERHDELIEYLHEPAPHPELSD
;
A
#
# COMPACT_ATOMS: atom_id res chain seq x y z
N MET A 1 -11.32 7.55 3.79
CA MET A 1 -10.77 6.20 3.52
C MET A 1 -9.72 5.94 4.58
N ALA A 2 -9.70 4.77 5.24
CA ALA A 2 -8.70 4.54 6.28
C ALA A 2 -7.28 4.41 5.69
N LEU A 3 -6.30 4.66 6.55
CA LEU A 3 -5.11 5.46 6.31
C LEU A 3 -3.80 4.67 6.18
N GLY A 4 -3.83 3.57 5.42
CA GLY A 4 -2.66 2.71 5.31
C GLY A 4 -1.50 3.36 4.55
N THR A 5 -0.29 2.87 4.84
CA THR A 5 0.92 3.15 4.08
C THR A 5 0.88 2.40 2.77
N ILE A 6 1.02 3.13 1.67
CA ILE A 6 1.23 2.56 0.35
C ILE A 6 2.72 2.26 0.21
N ILE A 7 3.07 0.99 0.00
CA ILE A 7 4.45 0.55 -0.20
C ILE A 7 4.51 -0.16 -1.53
N ARG A 8 5.45 0.23 -2.39
CA ARG A 8 5.55 -0.25 -3.78
C ARG A 8 6.85 -1.00 -3.99
N ASP A 9 6.83 -1.92 -4.95
CA ASP A 9 8.03 -2.55 -5.48
C ASP A 9 7.75 -3.08 -6.89
N VAL A 10 8.80 -3.41 -7.64
CA VAL A 10 8.71 -4.02 -8.97
C VAL A 10 9.60 -5.24 -8.97
N TYR A 11 9.14 -6.36 -9.52
CA TYR A 11 9.89 -7.61 -9.50
C TYR A 11 9.85 -8.33 -10.85
N SER A 12 10.92 -9.06 -11.15
CA SER A 12 11.02 -9.98 -12.29
C SER A 12 10.51 -11.38 -11.92
N ASN A 13 10.35 -12.22 -12.94
CA ASN A 13 9.82 -13.57 -12.78
C ASN A 13 10.67 -14.44 -11.82
N ASP A 14 11.99 -14.30 -11.86
CA ASP A 14 12.93 -15.04 -11.01
C ASP A 14 12.98 -14.51 -9.57
N GLU A 15 12.57 -13.26 -9.33
CA GLU A 15 12.53 -12.63 -8.00
C GLU A 15 11.30 -12.99 -7.16
N ARG A 16 10.31 -13.73 -7.71
CA ARG A 16 9.07 -14.11 -7.00
C ARG A 16 9.33 -14.67 -5.60
N LYS A 17 10.33 -15.54 -5.46
CA LYS A 17 10.64 -16.17 -4.16
C LYS A 17 11.25 -15.19 -3.17
N ASP A 18 12.11 -14.30 -3.65
CA ASP A 18 12.79 -13.31 -2.83
C ASP A 18 11.82 -12.22 -2.38
N MET A 19 10.98 -11.73 -3.29
CA MET A 19 9.88 -10.80 -2.96
C MET A 19 8.97 -11.37 -1.87
N ARG A 20 8.58 -12.66 -1.96
CA ARG A 20 7.79 -13.32 -0.91
C ARG A 20 8.56 -13.38 0.42
N LYS A 21 9.86 -13.70 0.38
CA LYS A 21 10.69 -13.83 1.58
C LYS A 21 10.76 -12.50 2.32
N VAL A 22 11.04 -11.42 1.59
CA VAL A 22 11.08 -10.04 2.10
C VAL A 22 9.71 -9.64 2.67
N LEU A 23 8.62 -9.81 1.91
CA LEU A 23 7.26 -9.54 2.40
C LEU A 23 6.96 -10.23 3.73
N ARG A 24 7.45 -11.47 3.92
CA ARG A 24 7.26 -12.22 5.16
C ARG A 24 8.10 -11.68 6.31
N ALA A 25 9.31 -11.21 6.05
CA ALA A 25 10.19 -10.65 7.08
C ALA A 25 9.71 -9.26 7.51
N PHE A 26 9.54 -8.37 6.53
CA PHE A 26 9.04 -7.01 6.69
C PHE A 26 7.70 -6.94 7.45
N LEU A 27 6.68 -7.70 7.03
CA LEU A 27 5.37 -7.66 7.68
C LEU A 27 5.32 -8.34 9.07
N CYS A 28 6.44 -8.84 9.59
CA CYS A 28 6.56 -9.24 10.99
C CYS A 28 7.15 -8.13 11.88
N GLY A 29 7.63 -7.01 11.29
CA GLY A 29 8.40 -5.95 11.96
C GLY A 29 7.61 -4.80 12.60
N GLY A 30 6.27 -4.81 12.51
CA GLY A 30 5.42 -3.72 13.03
C GLY A 30 4.17 -3.45 12.20
N TRP A 31 4.09 -4.08 11.03
CA TRP A 31 2.99 -4.01 10.09
C TRP A 31 2.04 -5.20 10.26
N ASN A 32 0.75 -4.99 10.00
CA ASN A 32 -0.24 -6.04 9.90
C ASN A 32 0.00 -6.83 8.61
N THR A 33 -0.11 -8.16 8.69
CA THR A 33 -0.03 -9.02 7.50
C THR A 33 -1.27 -8.92 6.62
N ALA A 34 -2.39 -8.38 7.13
CA ALA A 34 -3.59 -8.09 6.37
C ALA A 34 -3.51 -6.70 5.71
N GLY A 35 -4.07 -6.59 4.51
CA GLY A 35 -4.06 -5.35 3.77
C GLY A 35 -4.62 -5.50 2.37
N ILE A 36 -4.55 -4.41 1.61
CA ILE A 36 -4.91 -4.37 0.19
C ILE A 36 -3.62 -4.52 -0.61
N TYR A 37 -3.72 -5.12 -1.79
CA TYR A 37 -2.60 -5.18 -2.72
C TYR A 37 -3.06 -4.90 -4.14
N CYS A 38 -2.13 -4.39 -4.94
CA CYS A 38 -2.29 -4.05 -6.34
C CYS A 38 -1.20 -4.72 -7.16
N PHE A 39 -1.57 -5.40 -8.26
CA PHE A 39 -0.64 -5.66 -9.36
C PHE A 39 -0.81 -4.57 -10.40
N TRP A 40 0.28 -4.05 -10.94
CA TRP A 40 0.25 -2.94 -11.90
C TRP A 40 1.38 -3.05 -12.92
N ASP A 41 1.18 -2.43 -14.07
CA ASP A 41 2.13 -2.41 -15.18
C ASP A 41 3.21 -1.34 -14.93
N PRO A 42 4.50 -1.72 -14.78
CA PRO A 42 5.59 -0.76 -14.55
C PRO A 42 5.78 0.27 -15.66
N ASP A 43 5.44 -0.07 -16.91
CA ASP A 43 5.73 0.79 -18.07
C ASP A 43 4.59 1.79 -18.31
N THR A 44 3.35 1.36 -18.12
CA THR A 44 2.16 2.21 -18.34
C THR A 44 1.58 2.80 -17.06
N HIS A 45 1.98 2.29 -15.90
CA HIS A 45 1.42 2.56 -14.59
C HIS A 45 -0.07 2.20 -14.45
N ASP A 46 -0.62 1.34 -15.32
CA ASP A 46 -2.01 0.89 -15.22
C ASP A 46 -2.16 -0.19 -14.14
N ALA A 47 -3.23 -0.07 -13.34
CA ALA A 47 -3.58 -1.12 -12.39
C ALA A 47 -4.16 -2.33 -13.12
N LEU A 48 -3.57 -3.50 -12.87
CA LEU A 48 -3.94 -4.78 -13.47
C LEU A 48 -4.91 -5.56 -12.57
N TYR A 49 -4.68 -5.51 -11.26
CA TYR A 49 -5.50 -6.19 -10.26
C TYR A 49 -5.47 -5.45 -8.93
N LEU A 50 -6.59 -5.46 -8.21
CA LEU A 50 -6.67 -5.08 -6.80
C LEU A 50 -7.34 -6.19 -5.98
N GLY A 51 -6.81 -6.49 -4.80
CA GLY A 51 -7.42 -7.46 -3.91
C GLY A 51 -7.19 -7.17 -2.43
N LEU A 52 -8.03 -7.77 -1.58
CA LEU A 52 -7.82 -7.84 -0.14
C LEU A 52 -7.19 -9.16 0.27
N ALA A 53 -6.29 -9.11 1.25
CA ALA A 53 -5.70 -10.29 1.88
C ALA A 53 -5.75 -10.19 3.40
N LYS A 54 -6.01 -11.33 4.07
CA LYS A 54 -5.75 -11.47 5.52
C LYS A 54 -4.29 -11.77 5.83
N ASN A 55 -3.52 -12.20 4.82
CA ASN A 55 -2.09 -12.45 4.91
C ASN A 55 -1.48 -12.21 3.52
N LEU A 56 -0.85 -11.05 3.34
CA LEU A 56 -0.27 -10.58 2.09
C LEU A 56 0.86 -11.49 1.59
N PRO A 57 1.84 -11.96 2.41
CA PRO A 57 2.89 -12.85 1.94
C PRO A 57 2.33 -14.17 1.37
N ASP A 58 1.32 -14.73 2.03
CA ASP A 58 0.67 -15.96 1.57
C ASP A 58 -0.17 -15.73 0.33
N ARG A 59 -0.86 -14.59 0.24
CA ARG A 59 -1.66 -14.23 -0.94
C ARG A 59 -0.78 -13.96 -2.15
N PHE A 60 0.32 -13.24 -1.97
CA PHE A 60 1.36 -13.05 -2.99
C PHE A 60 1.88 -14.40 -3.48
N ALA A 61 2.21 -15.31 -2.56
CA ALA A 61 2.68 -16.65 -2.90
C ALA A 61 1.66 -17.46 -3.71
N ASN A 62 0.38 -17.38 -3.37
CA ASN A 62 -0.68 -18.03 -4.15
C ASN A 62 -0.75 -17.46 -5.57
N HIS A 63 -0.78 -16.13 -5.71
CA HIS A 63 -0.87 -15.43 -7.00
C HIS A 63 0.38 -15.55 -7.87
N ASN A 64 1.53 -15.83 -7.28
CA ASN A 64 2.78 -16.04 -8.01
C ASN A 64 3.11 -17.52 -8.24
N GLY A 65 2.14 -18.43 -8.05
CA GLY A 65 2.34 -19.87 -8.30
C GLY A 65 3.33 -20.54 -7.34
N LEU A 66 3.65 -19.91 -6.21
CA LEU A 66 4.62 -20.42 -5.22
C LEU A 66 3.98 -21.39 -4.21
N LYS A 67 2.66 -21.57 -4.25
CA LYS A 67 1.88 -22.44 -3.36
C LYS A 67 0.84 -23.24 -4.12
N GLY A 68 0.98 -24.58 -4.05
CA GLY A 68 -0.06 -25.56 -4.37
C GLY A 68 -0.76 -25.39 -5.72
N THR A 69 -1.88 -26.08 -5.90
CA THR A 69 -2.74 -25.91 -7.08
C THR A 69 -3.57 -24.64 -6.95
N PRO A 70 -3.64 -23.78 -7.99
CA PRO A 70 -4.46 -22.57 -7.95
C PRO A 70 -5.94 -22.87 -7.67
N GLY A 71 -6.48 -22.27 -6.60
CA GLY A 71 -7.92 -22.29 -6.30
C GLY A 71 -8.67 -21.15 -6.98
N ASN A 72 -9.99 -21.06 -6.73
CA ASN A 72 -10.83 -19.98 -7.25
C ASN A 72 -10.32 -18.59 -6.84
N GLY A 73 -10.26 -17.66 -7.78
CA GLY A 73 -9.80 -16.29 -7.58
C GLY A 73 -8.28 -16.13 -7.48
N ASN A 74 -7.51 -17.20 -7.73
CA ASN A 74 -6.06 -17.11 -7.93
C ASN A 74 -5.73 -16.39 -9.27
N LYS A 75 -4.58 -15.71 -9.33
CA LYS A 75 -4.01 -14.94 -10.42
C LYS A 75 -2.70 -15.49 -10.99
N ALA A 76 -2.33 -16.72 -10.60
CA ALA A 76 -1.12 -17.37 -11.11
C ALA A 76 -1.12 -17.48 -12.64
N ILE A 77 -2.26 -17.77 -13.27
CA ILE A 77 -2.36 -17.83 -14.73
C ILE A 77 -2.12 -16.46 -15.35
N GLU A 78 -2.75 -15.41 -14.82
CA GLU A 78 -2.56 -14.04 -15.30
C GLU A 78 -1.13 -13.53 -15.08
N VAL A 79 -0.52 -13.86 -13.93
CA VAL A 79 0.88 -13.49 -13.62
C VAL A 79 1.87 -14.26 -14.49
N ASP A 80 1.67 -15.56 -14.72
CA ASP A 80 2.51 -16.34 -15.63
C ASP A 80 2.41 -15.81 -17.07
N ALA A 81 1.19 -15.56 -17.55
CA ALA A 81 0.97 -14.96 -18.87
C ALA A 81 1.55 -13.54 -18.99
N TRP A 82 1.60 -12.77 -17.90
CA TRP A 82 2.26 -11.47 -17.87
C TRP A 82 3.76 -11.61 -18.13
N PHE A 83 4.42 -12.51 -17.39
CA PHE A 83 5.86 -12.73 -17.49
C PHE A 83 6.29 -13.47 -18.78
N ASP A 84 5.36 -14.04 -19.54
CA ASP A 84 5.63 -14.52 -20.91
C ASP A 84 5.86 -13.36 -21.90
N ALA A 85 5.37 -12.15 -21.59
CA ALA A 85 5.41 -10.99 -22.47
C ALA A 85 6.15 -9.77 -21.90
N HIS A 86 6.36 -9.71 -20.58
CA HIS A 86 6.95 -8.56 -19.89
C HIS A 86 8.02 -9.04 -18.90
N GLU A 87 9.07 -8.25 -18.73
CA GLU A 87 10.19 -8.61 -17.85
C GLU A 87 9.85 -8.40 -16.36
N ARG A 88 9.01 -7.41 -16.06
CA ARG A 88 8.78 -6.89 -14.71
C ARG A 88 7.30 -6.71 -14.43
N LEU A 89 6.91 -6.85 -13.17
CA LEU A 89 5.54 -6.62 -12.68
C LEU A 89 5.58 -5.75 -11.43
N GLY A 90 4.74 -4.73 -11.39
CA GLY A 90 4.57 -3.86 -10.23
C GLY A 90 3.71 -4.52 -9.17
N TYR A 91 4.12 -4.38 -7.91
CA TYR A 91 3.36 -4.83 -6.74
C TYR A 91 3.32 -3.74 -5.68
N SER A 92 2.12 -3.40 -5.25
CA SER A 92 1.92 -2.41 -4.19
C SER A 92 1.03 -2.97 -3.11
N ILE A 93 1.28 -2.58 -1.86
CA ILE A 93 0.47 -2.94 -0.70
C ILE A 93 -0.01 -1.69 0.03
N ILE A 94 -1.20 -1.76 0.62
CA ILE A 94 -1.70 -0.79 1.58
C ILE A 94 -1.82 -1.50 2.92
N VAL A 95 -0.96 -1.13 3.86
CA VAL A 95 -0.84 -1.78 5.17
C VAL A 95 -0.88 -0.76 6.32
N GLN A 96 -1.26 -1.24 7.50
CA GLN A 96 -1.25 -0.50 8.75
C GLN A 96 -0.64 -1.39 9.84
N SER A 97 -0.28 -0.86 11.00
CA SER A 97 -0.04 -1.69 12.18
C SER A 97 -1.34 -2.27 12.73
N ASP A 98 -1.26 -3.34 13.52
CA ASP A 98 -2.42 -3.93 14.20
C ASP A 98 -3.16 -2.90 15.07
N VAL A 99 -2.40 -2.03 15.77
CA VAL A 99 -2.96 -0.96 16.61
C VAL A 99 -3.78 0.03 15.78
N ALA A 100 -3.29 0.40 14.60
CA ALA A 100 -3.98 1.34 13.71
C ALA A 100 -5.21 0.71 13.03
N ASP A 101 -5.12 -0.57 12.63
CA ASP A 101 -6.27 -1.28 12.04
C ASP A 101 -7.40 -1.46 13.06
N ASP A 102 -7.07 -1.80 14.31
CA ASP A 102 -8.04 -1.90 15.41
C ASP A 102 -8.67 -0.54 15.73
N ALA A 103 -7.86 0.52 15.79
CA ALA A 103 -8.35 1.87 16.11
C ALA A 103 -9.30 2.43 15.04
N THR A 104 -9.15 2.02 13.77
CA THR A 104 -9.93 2.55 12.64
C THR A 104 -11.06 1.61 12.18
N GLU A 105 -11.53 0.73 13.06
CA GLU A 105 -12.62 -0.24 12.84
C GLU A 105 -12.37 -1.21 11.66
N GLY A 106 -11.12 -1.64 11.45
CA GLY A 106 -10.76 -2.66 10.46
C GLY A 106 -10.94 -2.15 9.03
N TYR A 107 -10.03 -1.28 8.59
CA TYR A 107 -9.91 -0.70 7.25
C TYR A 107 -10.19 -1.71 6.13
N THR A 108 -9.61 -2.91 6.31
CA THR A 108 -9.64 -4.01 5.36
C THR A 108 -11.05 -4.45 4.97
N LYS A 109 -12.07 -4.34 5.83
CA LYS A 109 -13.39 -4.94 5.58
C LYS A 109 -14.20 -4.30 4.44
N SER A 110 -13.98 -3.02 4.13
CA SER A 110 -14.77 -2.31 3.10
C SER A 110 -13.95 -1.56 2.04
N ALA A 111 -12.63 -1.49 2.23
CA ALA A 111 -11.76 -0.70 1.38
C ALA A 111 -11.58 -1.26 -0.04
N GLU A 112 -11.54 -2.59 -0.22
CA GLU A 112 -11.45 -3.21 -1.55
C GLU A 112 -12.64 -2.82 -2.45
N GLY A 113 -13.87 -2.88 -1.91
CA GLY A 113 -15.07 -2.48 -2.66
C GLY A 113 -15.10 -0.99 -2.98
N GLN A 114 -14.59 -0.14 -2.09
CA GLN A 114 -14.43 1.30 -2.34
C GLN A 114 -13.46 1.54 -3.49
N LEU A 115 -12.27 0.96 -3.43
CA LEU A 115 -11.21 1.18 -4.42
C LEU A 115 -11.57 0.63 -5.80
N ILE A 116 -12.13 -0.59 -5.91
CA ILE A 116 -12.55 -1.14 -7.21
C ILE A 116 -13.63 -0.25 -7.85
N LYS A 117 -14.60 0.22 -7.05
CA LYS A 117 -15.64 1.13 -7.56
C LYS A 117 -15.07 2.50 -7.92
N GLY A 118 -14.12 3.00 -7.14
CA GLY A 118 -13.38 4.21 -7.42
C GLY A 118 -12.65 4.14 -8.76
N HIS A 119 -11.94 3.05 -9.02
CA HIS A 119 -11.30 2.80 -10.31
C HIS A 119 -12.33 2.84 -11.45
N GLN A 120 -13.47 2.16 -11.27
CA GLN A 120 -14.54 2.17 -12.28
C GLN A 120 -15.08 3.58 -12.56
N LYS A 121 -15.26 4.40 -11.52
CA LYS A 121 -15.72 5.78 -11.68
C LYS A 121 -14.67 6.66 -12.36
N ALA A 122 -13.40 6.53 -11.97
CA ALA A 122 -12.30 7.37 -12.46
C ALA A 122 -11.88 7.02 -13.90
N PHE A 123 -11.81 5.72 -14.22
CA PHE A 123 -11.24 5.24 -15.49
C PHE A 123 -12.27 4.58 -16.41
N GLY A 124 -13.55 4.51 -16.02
CA GLY A 124 -14.64 3.90 -16.80
C GLY A 124 -14.59 2.36 -16.88
N LYS A 125 -13.55 1.73 -16.33
CA LYS A 125 -13.30 0.28 -16.33
C LYS A 125 -12.84 -0.17 -14.95
N ILE A 126 -13.00 -1.45 -14.61
CA ILE A 126 -12.28 -2.07 -13.47
C ILE A 126 -10.92 -2.60 -13.95
N PRO A 127 -9.96 -2.89 -13.06
CA PRO A 127 -8.70 -3.51 -13.47
C PRO A 127 -8.96 -4.82 -14.23
N PRO A 128 -8.20 -5.10 -15.30
CA PRO A 128 -8.48 -6.20 -16.23
C PRO A 128 -8.48 -7.58 -15.59
N TRP A 129 -7.73 -7.79 -14.50
CA TRP A 129 -7.68 -9.08 -13.81
C TRP A 129 -8.75 -9.20 -12.70
N ASN A 130 -9.54 -8.15 -12.43
CA ASN A 130 -10.67 -8.23 -11.50
C ASN A 130 -11.93 -8.75 -12.22
N ASN A 131 -12.49 -9.87 -11.76
CA ASN A 131 -13.67 -10.49 -12.37
C ASN A 131 -15.01 -9.93 -11.85
N MET A 132 -15.01 -9.22 -10.72
CA MET A 132 -16.21 -8.63 -10.09
C MET A 132 -15.88 -7.25 -9.51
N GLY A 133 -16.86 -6.33 -9.53
CA GLY A 133 -16.70 -4.92 -9.15
C GLY A 133 -16.56 -4.61 -7.65
N GLY A 134 -16.15 -5.58 -6.83
CA GLY A 134 -16.04 -5.45 -5.37
C GLY A 134 -17.38 -5.53 -4.62
N SER A 135 -17.34 -5.40 -3.28
CA SER A 135 -18.55 -5.41 -2.43
C SER A 135 -19.46 -4.19 -2.69
N VAL A 136 -20.78 -4.42 -2.73
CA VAL A 136 -21.81 -3.39 -2.96
C VAL A 136 -21.77 -2.28 -1.89
N ASP A 137 -21.53 -2.65 -0.63
CA ASP A 137 -21.46 -1.70 0.50
C ASP A 137 -20.22 -0.80 0.42
N GLY A 138 -19.10 -1.35 -0.09
CA GLY A 138 -17.89 -0.57 -0.35
C GLY A 138 -18.07 0.37 -1.55
N ALA A 139 -18.75 -0.11 -2.60
CA ALA A 139 -19.01 0.68 -3.80
C ALA A 139 -19.83 1.96 -3.53
N ALA A 140 -20.75 1.91 -2.56
CA ALA A 140 -21.55 3.06 -2.16
C ALA A 140 -20.74 4.19 -1.49
N LYS A 141 -19.54 3.87 -0.96
CA LYS A 141 -18.66 4.81 -0.25
C LYS A 141 -17.55 5.42 -1.13
N ALA A 142 -17.49 5.06 -2.41
CA ALA A 142 -16.48 5.58 -3.34
C ALA A 142 -16.76 7.06 -3.69
N GLY A 143 -15.90 7.96 -3.19
CA GLY A 143 -15.90 9.40 -3.52
C GLY A 143 -15.01 9.74 -4.73
N ASP A 144 -14.99 11.00 -5.12
CA ASP A 144 -14.31 11.48 -6.34
C ASP A 144 -12.78 11.30 -6.30
N LEU A 145 -12.19 11.31 -5.10
CA LEU A 145 -10.75 11.13 -4.87
C LEU A 145 -10.27 9.66 -4.88
N THR A 146 -11.19 8.70 -4.99
CA THR A 146 -10.84 7.26 -4.95
C THR A 146 -10.00 6.85 -6.18
N GLY A 147 -10.09 7.59 -7.28
CA GLY A 147 -9.24 7.40 -8.47
C GLY A 147 -7.77 7.70 -8.20
N ALA A 148 -7.48 8.76 -7.44
CA ALA A 148 -6.11 9.19 -7.14
C ALA A 148 -5.30 8.15 -6.34
N TRP A 149 -5.98 7.25 -5.61
CA TRP A 149 -5.32 6.13 -4.93
C TRP A 149 -4.61 5.19 -5.90
N PHE A 150 -5.10 5.06 -7.14
CA PHE A 150 -4.41 4.27 -8.14
C PHE A 150 -3.16 4.98 -8.63
N ASP A 151 -3.18 6.30 -8.76
CA ASP A 151 -1.99 7.07 -9.15
C ASP A 151 -0.88 6.93 -8.08
N PHE A 152 -1.24 6.90 -6.80
CA PHE A 152 -0.29 6.59 -5.73
C PHE A 152 0.18 5.13 -5.78
N LEU A 153 -0.74 4.17 -5.92
CA LEU A 153 -0.43 2.74 -5.96
C LEU A 153 0.49 2.37 -7.13
N THR A 154 0.40 3.05 -8.26
CA THR A 154 1.10 2.65 -9.48
C THR A 154 2.27 3.56 -9.85
N GLY A 155 2.66 4.53 -9.04
CA GLY A 155 3.85 5.35 -9.34
C GLY A 155 3.58 6.67 -10.05
N ARG A 156 2.35 6.97 -10.46
CA ARG A 156 2.02 8.20 -11.20
C ARG A 156 2.06 9.47 -10.35
N GLN A 157 1.82 9.32 -9.05
CA GLN A 157 1.81 10.44 -8.12
C GLN A 157 2.58 10.12 -6.85
N ASP A 158 3.27 11.13 -6.34
CA ASP A 158 3.92 11.11 -5.03
C ASP A 158 3.02 11.78 -3.96
N SER A 159 3.10 11.27 -2.73
CA SER A 159 2.45 11.79 -1.52
C SER A 159 3.08 11.11 -0.30
N LEU A 160 2.95 11.72 0.88
CA LEU A 160 3.26 11.09 2.17
C LEU A 160 2.29 9.96 2.56
N LEU A 161 1.36 9.60 1.67
CA LEU A 161 0.66 8.32 1.72
C LEU A 161 1.55 7.15 1.24
N VAL A 162 2.54 7.44 0.39
CA VAL A 162 3.48 6.50 -0.21
C VAL A 162 4.78 6.50 0.58
N ALA A 163 5.26 5.30 0.91
CA ALA A 163 6.52 5.14 1.61
C ALA A 163 7.70 5.62 0.77
N ARG A 164 8.75 6.15 1.43
CA ARG A 164 9.98 6.64 0.76
C ARG A 164 10.96 5.53 0.41
N ARG A 165 10.59 4.28 0.65
CA ARG A 165 11.37 3.08 0.36
C ARG A 165 10.46 2.02 -0.24
N THR A 166 11.03 1.17 -1.09
CA THR A 166 10.32 0.01 -1.62
C THR A 166 10.12 -1.05 -0.54
N ILE A 167 9.34 -2.09 -0.85
CA ILE A 167 9.14 -3.23 0.07
C ILE A 167 10.50 -3.84 0.46
N ARG A 168 11.40 -4.06 -0.51
CA ARG A 168 12.75 -4.57 -0.25
C ARG A 168 13.62 -3.60 0.53
N GLN A 169 13.57 -2.31 0.21
CA GLN A 169 14.37 -1.32 0.91
C GLN A 169 13.94 -1.12 2.37
N LEU A 170 12.64 -1.24 2.69
CA LEU A 170 12.17 -1.16 4.07
C LEU A 170 12.60 -2.36 4.93
N ASP A 171 12.73 -3.55 4.34
CA ASP A 171 13.26 -4.73 5.04
C ASP A 171 14.75 -4.55 5.41
N ASP A 172 15.49 -3.79 4.60
CA ASP A 172 16.92 -3.54 4.78
C ASP A 172 17.26 -2.24 5.55
N ASP A 173 16.30 -1.33 5.74
CA ASP A 173 16.48 -0.03 6.39
C ASP A 173 15.50 0.16 7.56
N ALA A 174 15.92 -0.30 8.74
CA ALA A 174 15.14 -0.17 9.97
C ALA A 174 14.84 1.29 10.34
N THR A 175 15.70 2.26 9.96
CA THR A 175 15.44 3.68 10.23
C THR A 175 14.28 4.17 9.39
N ALA A 176 14.27 3.86 8.10
CA ALA A 176 13.15 4.19 7.22
C ALA A 176 11.87 3.50 7.68
N GLU A 177 11.93 2.23 8.10
CA GLU A 177 10.76 1.53 8.67
C GLU A 177 10.17 2.27 9.87
N PHE A 178 11.01 2.71 10.82
CA PHE A 178 10.53 3.51 11.96
C PHE A 178 9.88 4.83 11.54
N ASN A 179 10.48 5.54 10.57
CA ASN A 179 9.91 6.78 10.04
C ASN A 179 8.53 6.55 9.42
N GLU A 180 8.35 5.48 8.64
CA GLU A 180 7.05 5.12 8.05
C GLU A 180 5.99 4.78 9.10
N ILE A 181 6.39 4.17 10.21
CA ILE A 181 5.50 3.90 11.35
C ILE A 181 5.05 5.22 11.98
N ASP A 182 5.93 6.19 12.18
CA ASP A 182 5.58 7.51 12.73
C ASP A 182 4.62 8.28 11.80
N ILE A 183 4.86 8.25 10.49
CA ILE A 183 3.97 8.85 9.48
C ILE A 183 2.59 8.17 9.48
N MET A 184 2.56 6.84 9.62
CA MET A 184 1.30 6.08 9.77
C MET A 184 0.55 6.45 11.06
N LEU A 185 1.24 6.63 12.18
CA LEU A 185 0.61 7.08 13.42
C LEU A 185 0.02 8.48 13.29
N ALA A 186 0.72 9.41 12.63
CA ALA A 186 0.21 10.76 12.36
C ALA A 186 -1.09 10.70 11.55
N ARG A 187 -1.11 9.90 10.48
CA ARG A 187 -2.32 9.65 9.69
C ARG A 187 -3.43 9.08 10.57
N THR A 188 -3.17 7.98 11.27
CA THR A 188 -4.15 7.32 12.14
C THR A 188 -4.78 8.32 13.12
N GLN A 189 -3.98 9.20 13.72
CA GLN A 189 -4.48 10.21 14.63
C GLN A 189 -5.35 11.27 13.94
N LEU A 190 -4.99 11.71 12.74
CA LEU A 190 -5.83 12.63 11.96
C LEU A 190 -7.20 12.01 11.65
N ALA A 191 -7.27 10.71 11.33
CA ALA A 191 -8.55 10.02 11.14
C ALA A 191 -9.37 9.95 12.44
N LEU A 192 -8.74 9.59 13.56
CA LEU A 192 -9.43 9.44 14.85
C LEU A 192 -9.97 10.76 15.39
N ALA A 193 -9.24 11.85 15.15
CA ALA A 193 -9.66 13.19 15.53
C ALA A 193 -10.87 13.72 14.73
N GLN A 194 -11.45 12.91 13.83
CA GLN A 194 -12.57 13.29 12.96
C GLN A 194 -12.31 14.59 12.22
N PHE A 195 -11.06 14.85 11.84
CA PHE A 195 -10.79 15.88 10.86
C PHE A 195 -11.42 15.41 9.56
N ASP A 196 -12.63 15.93 9.28
CA ASP A 196 -13.37 15.76 8.03
C ASP A 196 -12.63 16.41 6.82
N SER A 197 -11.38 16.82 7.02
CA SER A 197 -10.49 17.34 6.01
C SER A 197 -9.74 16.21 5.34
N GLU A 198 -9.71 16.25 4.01
CA GLU A 198 -8.87 15.45 3.14
C GLU A 198 -7.47 15.21 3.72
N ILE A 199 -7.04 13.94 3.75
CA ILE A 199 -5.67 13.60 4.16
C ILE A 199 -4.75 14.02 3.03
N THR A 200 -3.95 15.04 3.31
CA THR A 200 -2.97 15.64 2.39
C THR A 200 -1.61 15.61 3.06
N ASP A 201 -0.54 15.78 2.29
CA ASP A 201 0.81 15.86 2.84
C ASP A 201 0.93 16.94 3.92
N HIS A 202 0.27 18.09 3.72
CA HIS A 202 0.22 19.16 4.71
C HIS A 202 -0.47 18.75 6.01
N SER A 203 -1.58 18.01 5.94
CA SER A 203 -2.24 17.54 7.15
C SER A 203 -1.41 16.46 7.86
N ILE A 204 -0.71 15.61 7.11
CA ILE A 204 0.20 14.59 7.66
C ILE A 204 1.35 15.24 8.44
N VAL A 205 2.01 16.26 7.87
CA VAL A 205 3.07 17.01 8.55
C VAL A 205 2.55 17.63 9.85
N LYS A 206 1.37 18.25 9.84
CA LYS A 206 0.74 18.76 11.07
C LYS A 206 0.43 17.67 12.09
N GLY A 207 0.03 16.49 11.62
CA GLY A 207 -0.18 15.32 12.48
C GLY A 207 1.12 14.88 13.17
N LEU A 208 2.24 14.91 12.45
CA LEU A 208 3.57 14.62 13.00
C LEU A 208 4.00 15.66 14.04
N GLU A 209 3.81 16.96 13.76
CA GLU A 209 4.07 18.03 14.72
C GLU A 209 3.25 17.84 16.01
N TYR A 210 1.98 17.47 15.87
CA TYR A 210 1.11 17.20 17.02
C TYR A 210 1.60 16.00 17.85
N LEU A 211 2.01 14.91 17.21
CA LEU A 211 2.55 13.73 17.91
C LEU A 211 3.85 14.06 18.64
N ARG A 212 4.75 14.82 18.01
CA ARG A 212 6.00 15.31 18.62
C ARG A 212 5.73 16.06 19.92
N ASP A 213 4.73 16.94 19.92
CA ASP A 213 4.43 17.81 21.04
C ASP A 213 3.59 17.10 22.13
N THR A 214 3.16 15.86 21.88
CA THR A 214 2.34 15.06 22.81
C THR A 214 3.24 14.18 23.72
N PRO A 215 3.24 14.38 25.06
CA PRO A 215 4.18 13.71 25.98
C PRO A 215 4.17 12.17 25.97
N VAL A 216 3.04 11.57 25.59
CA VAL A 216 2.87 10.10 25.52
C VAL A 216 3.59 9.50 24.30
N PHE A 217 3.83 10.30 23.26
CA PHE A 217 4.44 9.88 21.99
C PHE A 217 5.88 10.36 21.83
N GLY A 218 6.55 10.73 22.94
CA GLY A 218 7.88 11.36 22.99
C GLY A 218 9.06 10.62 22.35
N ARG A 219 8.84 9.54 21.58
CA ARG A 219 9.83 8.93 20.68
C ARG A 219 10.04 9.75 19.40
N THR A 220 9.01 10.48 18.95
CA THR A 220 9.08 11.30 17.71
C THR A 220 9.93 12.56 17.87
N SER A 221 10.19 13.01 19.11
CA SER A 221 10.93 14.25 19.36
C SER A 221 12.45 14.13 19.26
N GLU A 222 13.03 12.95 19.53
CA GLU A 222 14.48 12.75 19.52
C GLU A 222 15.08 12.65 18.11
N ARG A 223 14.26 12.24 17.13
CA ARG A 223 14.68 11.99 15.74
C ARG A 223 13.99 12.92 14.73
N HIS A 224 13.47 14.04 15.20
CA HIS A 224 12.62 14.91 14.39
C HIS A 224 13.32 15.40 13.12
N ASP A 225 14.59 15.80 13.21
CA ASP A 225 15.35 16.30 12.07
C ASP A 225 15.57 15.20 11.00
N GLU A 226 15.92 13.97 11.42
CA GLU A 226 16.05 12.80 10.53
C GLU A 226 14.73 12.47 9.84
N LEU A 227 13.61 12.54 10.57
CA LEU A 227 12.29 12.33 10.01
C LEU A 227 11.95 13.42 8.99
N ILE A 228 12.22 14.69 9.28
CA ILE A 228 11.95 15.79 8.34
C ILE A 228 12.77 15.62 7.05
N GLU A 229 14.06 15.27 7.15
CA GLU A 229 14.89 14.96 5.99
C GLU A 229 14.29 13.81 5.17
N TYR A 230 13.87 12.73 5.83
CA TYR A 230 13.22 11.59 5.20
C TYR A 230 11.92 11.97 4.47
N LEU A 231 11.07 12.84 5.04
CA LEU A 231 9.83 13.30 4.39
C LEU A 231 10.07 14.07 3.09
N HIS A 232 11.24 14.71 2.95
CA HIS A 232 11.62 15.46 1.75
C HIS A 232 12.16 14.58 0.62
N GLU A 233 12.45 13.30 0.89
CA GLU A 233 12.84 12.35 -0.14
C GLU A 233 11.65 12.03 -1.06
N PRO A 234 11.86 11.91 -2.38
CA PRO A 234 10.80 11.47 -3.28
C PRO A 234 10.44 10.01 -3.00
N ALA A 235 9.20 9.63 -3.31
CA ALA A 235 8.83 8.21 -3.31
C ALA A 235 9.69 7.46 -4.34
N PRO A 236 10.12 6.23 -4.06
CA PRO A 236 10.97 5.50 -4.98
C PRO A 236 10.18 5.17 -6.25
N HIS A 237 10.91 5.17 -7.36
CA HIS A 237 10.42 4.78 -8.69
C HIS A 237 11.04 3.43 -9.09
N PRO A 238 10.65 2.30 -8.46
CA PRO A 238 11.22 0.98 -8.75
C PRO A 238 10.99 0.50 -10.19
N GLU A 239 10.07 1.14 -10.91
CA GLU A 239 9.83 0.92 -12.34
C GLU A 239 10.91 1.50 -13.25
N LEU A 240 11.65 2.50 -12.79
CA LEU A 240 12.78 3.04 -13.52
C LEU A 240 13.96 2.10 -13.27
N SER A 241 14.37 1.35 -14.30
CA SER A 241 15.64 0.63 -14.25
C SER A 241 16.77 1.65 -14.14
N ASP A 242 17.75 1.40 -13.25
CA ASP A 242 19.00 2.15 -13.21
C ASP A 242 19.77 2.11 -14.54
#